data_AF-A0A5U3M0M1-F1
#
_entry.id   AF-A0A5U3M0M1-F1
#
_cell.length_a   1.000
_cell.length_b   1.000
_cell.length_c   1.000
_cell.angle_alpha   90.00
_cell.angle_beta   90.00
_cell.angle_gamma   90.00
#
_symmetry.space_group_name_H-M   'P 1'
#
loop_
_entity.id
_entity.type
_entity.pdbx_description
1 polymer ?
#
loop_
_entity_poly.entity_id
_entity_poly.type
_entity_poly.pdbx_seq_one_letter_code
_entity_poly.pdbx_strand_id
1 'polypeptide(L)'
;AGYKVAYCAEAVVRHSHNYTPREEFQRYFDTGVFHACSPWIQRDFGGAGGEGFRFVKSEIQFLLKNAPFWIPRALLTTFAKFLGYKLGKHWQSLPLSTCRYFSMYKSYWNNIQYSSSKEIK
;
A
#
# COMPACT_ATOMS: atom_id res chain seq x y z
N ALA A 1 35.34 1.36 4.88
CA ALA A 1 34.98 2.80 4.95
C ALA A 1 35.92 3.56 4.02
N GLY A 2 35.43 4.45 3.16
CA GLY A 2 36.26 5.11 2.11
C GLY A 2 35.54 5.37 0.77
N TYR A 3 34.32 4.85 0.60
CA TYR A 3 33.46 5.15 -0.54
C TYR A 3 32.51 6.32 -0.22
N LYS A 4 32.08 7.05 -1.26
CA LYS A 4 31.05 8.10 -1.18
C LYS A 4 29.77 7.60 -1.85
N VAL A 5 28.62 7.88 -1.23
CA VAL A 5 27.31 7.62 -1.84
C VAL A 5 26.94 8.82 -2.69
N ALA A 6 26.55 8.57 -3.94
CA ALA A 6 26.07 9.60 -4.86
C ALA A 6 24.71 9.17 -5.41
N TYR A 7 23.83 10.15 -5.61
CA TYR A 7 22.58 9.94 -6.34
C TYR A 7 22.88 9.95 -7.85
N CYS A 8 22.34 9.00 -8.59
CA CYS A 8 22.45 8.89 -10.04
C CYS A 8 21.04 8.80 -10.62
N ALA A 9 20.57 9.87 -11.26
CA ALA A 9 19.19 9.97 -11.76
C ALA A 9 18.95 9.03 -12.96
N GLU A 10 20.02 8.73 -13.69
CA GLU A 10 20.02 7.91 -14.91
C GLU A 10 19.98 6.40 -14.60
N ALA A 11 20.19 6.01 -13.35
CA ALA A 11 20.17 4.60 -12.95
C ALA A 11 18.72 4.06 -13.01
N VAL A 12 18.45 3.20 -14.00
CA VAL A 12 17.15 2.53 -14.15
C VAL A 12 17.24 1.09 -13.64
N VAL A 13 16.36 0.71 -12.74
CA VAL A 13 16.23 -0.66 -12.24
C VAL A 13 14.83 -1.20 -12.49
N ARG A 14 14.73 -2.48 -12.88
CA ARG A 14 13.46 -3.18 -12.96
C ARG A 14 13.19 -3.88 -11.63
N HIS A 15 12.10 -3.51 -10.98
CA HIS A 15 11.67 -4.12 -9.73
C HIS A 15 10.30 -4.77 -9.89
N SER A 16 10.14 -5.99 -9.36
CA SER A 16 8.88 -6.72 -9.38
C SER A 16 8.76 -7.59 -8.15
N HIS A 17 7.52 -7.78 -7.69
CA HIS A 17 7.21 -8.70 -6.60
C HIS A 17 6.13 -9.68 -7.03
N ASN A 18 6.22 -10.89 -6.50
CA ASN A 18 5.23 -11.95 -6.71
C ASN A 18 4.29 -12.06 -5.50
N TYR A 19 3.79 -10.92 -5.03
CA TYR A 19 2.89 -10.92 -3.89
C TYR A 19 1.58 -11.66 -4.21
N THR A 20 1.11 -12.38 -3.21
CA THR A 20 -0.25 -12.90 -3.14
C THR A 20 -1.24 -11.75 -2.90
N PRO A 21 -2.53 -11.92 -3.24
CA PRO A 21 -3.56 -10.92 -2.90
C PRO A 21 -3.59 -10.56 -1.42
N ARG A 22 -3.27 -11.52 -0.53
CA ARG A 22 -3.18 -11.28 0.92
C ARG A 22 -2.03 -10.34 1.27
N GLU A 23 -0.85 -10.55 0.70
CA GLU A 23 0.31 -9.68 0.93
C GLU A 23 0.08 -8.28 0.35
N GLU A 24 -0.56 -8.19 -0.82
CA GLU A 24 -0.97 -6.90 -1.41
C GLU A 24 -1.97 -6.17 -0.51
N PHE A 25 -2.95 -6.87 0.05
CA PHE A 25 -3.84 -6.32 1.07
C PHE A 25 -3.05 -5.77 2.25
N GLN A 26 -2.13 -6.57 2.81
CA GLN A 26 -1.38 -6.18 4.01
C GLN A 26 -0.48 -4.96 3.76
N ARG A 27 0.17 -4.92 2.60
CA ARG A 27 0.98 -3.79 2.15
C ARG A 27 0.14 -2.53 1.97
N TYR A 28 -1.02 -2.64 1.33
CA TYR A 28 -1.90 -1.49 1.13
C TYR A 28 -2.58 -1.04 2.42
N PHE A 29 -2.81 -1.94 3.38
CA PHE A 29 -3.22 -1.57 4.74
C PHE A 29 -2.19 -0.65 5.39
N ASP A 30 -0.91 -1.02 5.39
CA ASP A 30 0.17 -0.18 5.92
C ASP A 30 0.27 1.17 5.18
N THR A 31 0.08 1.16 3.86
CA THR A 31 0.04 2.38 3.04
C THR A 31 -1.12 3.29 3.44
N GLY A 32 -2.30 2.72 3.69
CA GLY A 32 -3.47 3.45 4.17
C GLY A 32 -3.26 4.06 5.55
N VAL A 33 -2.63 3.32 6.48
CA VAL A 33 -2.23 3.80 7.80
C VAL A 33 -1.28 4.98 7.65
N PHE A 34 -0.22 4.84 6.86
CA PHE A 34 0.75 5.90 6.59
C PHE A 34 0.08 7.18 6.05
N HIS A 35 -0.81 7.05 5.07
CA HIS A 35 -1.56 8.19 4.53
C HIS A 35 -2.52 8.83 5.55
N ALA A 36 -3.11 8.04 6.45
CA ALA A 36 -3.92 8.59 7.54
C ALA A 36 -3.06 9.39 8.54
N CYS A 37 -1.82 8.97 8.76
CA CYS A 37 -0.86 9.65 9.65
C CYS A 37 -0.18 10.85 8.99
N SER A 38 -0.17 10.89 7.65
CA SER A 38 0.39 11.98 6.85
C SER A 38 -0.67 12.67 5.98
N PRO A 39 -1.69 13.36 6.56
CA PRO A 39 -2.77 13.99 5.78
C PRO A 39 -2.30 15.04 4.78
N TRP A 40 -1.12 15.65 5.02
CA TRP A 40 -0.51 16.64 4.14
C TRP A 40 -0.27 16.10 2.72
N ILE A 41 0.05 14.81 2.57
CA ILE A 41 0.30 14.20 1.25
C ILE A 41 -0.95 14.31 0.37
N GLN A 42 -2.12 13.93 0.88
CA GLN A 42 -3.37 14.01 0.11
C GLN A 42 -3.85 15.44 -0.10
N ARG A 43 -3.51 16.34 0.83
CA ARG A 43 -3.84 17.76 0.72
C ARG A 43 -3.02 18.45 -0.37
N ASP A 44 -1.73 18.14 -0.47
CA ASP A 44 -0.81 18.84 -1.37
C ASP A 44 -0.73 18.18 -2.76
N PHE A 45 -0.87 16.85 -2.84
CA PHE A 45 -0.74 16.06 -4.08
C PHE A 45 -2.06 15.46 -4.57
N GLY A 46 -3.15 15.63 -3.82
CA GLY A 46 -4.46 15.07 -4.16
C GLY A 46 -4.65 13.61 -3.76
N GLY A 47 -5.85 13.09 -4.03
CA GLY A 47 -6.23 11.71 -3.72
C GLY A 47 -5.79 10.70 -4.79
N ALA A 48 -5.52 9.46 -4.39
CA ALA A 48 -5.09 8.39 -5.29
C ALA A 48 -6.21 7.77 -6.17
N GLY A 49 -7.44 8.29 -6.12
CA GLY A 49 -8.60 7.66 -6.78
C GLY A 49 -8.55 7.71 -8.31
N GLY A 50 -8.19 8.86 -8.89
CA GLY A 50 -8.15 9.05 -10.34
C GLY A 50 -7.07 8.19 -11.00
N GLU A 51 -5.83 8.28 -10.51
CA GLU A 51 -4.72 7.46 -11.01
C GLU A 51 -4.94 5.96 -10.76
N GLY A 52 -5.56 5.58 -9.64
CA GLY A 52 -5.95 4.19 -9.38
C GLY A 52 -6.90 3.64 -10.44
N PHE A 53 -7.93 4.40 -10.83
CA PHE A 53 -8.85 3.98 -11.88
C PHE A 53 -8.17 3.87 -13.26
N ARG A 54 -7.29 4.84 -13.58
CA ARG A 54 -6.50 4.81 -14.83
C ARG A 54 -5.60 3.56 -14.89
N PHE A 55 -4.95 3.22 -13.78
CA PHE A 55 -4.15 2.01 -13.65
C PHE A 55 -4.97 0.75 -13.94
N VAL A 56 -6.10 0.57 -13.25
CA VAL A 56 -6.97 -0.62 -13.42
C VAL A 56 -7.47 -0.75 -14.86
N LYS A 57 -7.89 0.36 -15.48
CA LYS A 57 -8.30 0.37 -16.88
C LYS A 57 -7.16 -0.07 -17.80
N SER A 58 -5.94 0.44 -17.58
CA SER A 58 -4.77 0.08 -18.39
C SER A 58 -4.36 -1.38 -18.21
N GLU A 59 -4.43 -1.91 -16.99
CA GLU A 59 -4.13 -3.31 -16.67
C GLU A 59 -5.11 -4.26 -17.35
N ILE A 60 -6.42 -3.97 -17.27
CA ILE A 60 -7.45 -4.77 -17.94
C ILE A 60 -7.26 -4.74 -19.47
N GLN A 61 -7.03 -3.56 -20.06
CA GLN A 61 -6.79 -3.44 -21.50
C GLN A 61 -5.54 -4.21 -21.95
N PHE A 62 -4.48 -4.20 -21.15
CA PHE A 62 -3.27 -4.96 -21.42
C PHE A 62 -3.52 -6.48 -21.32
N LEU A 63 -4.20 -6.94 -20.27
CA LEU A 63 -4.47 -8.35 -20.06
C LEU A 63 -5.44 -8.92 -21.08
N LEU A 64 -6.46 -8.15 -21.51
CA LEU A 64 -7.36 -8.56 -22.59
C LEU A 64 -6.62 -8.89 -23.90
N LYS A 65 -5.51 -8.19 -24.17
CA LYS A 65 -4.71 -8.41 -25.38
C LYS A 65 -3.67 -9.52 -25.23
N ASN A 66 -3.06 -9.64 -24.05
CA ASN A 66 -1.86 -10.48 -23.87
C ASN A 66 -2.11 -11.75 -23.06
N ALA A 67 -3.01 -11.71 -22.07
CA ALA A 67 -3.21 -12.81 -21.13
C ALA A 67 -4.58 -12.76 -20.42
N PRO A 68 -5.72 -13.00 -21.12
CA PRO A 68 -7.06 -12.79 -20.56
C PRO A 68 -7.37 -13.60 -19.30
N PHE A 69 -6.79 -14.80 -19.17
CA PHE A 69 -6.96 -15.67 -18.00
C PHE A 69 -6.37 -15.08 -16.71
N TRP A 70 -5.55 -14.03 -16.78
CA TRP A 70 -5.02 -13.34 -15.61
C TRP A 70 -5.96 -12.26 -15.07
N ILE A 71 -7.01 -11.89 -15.81
CA ILE A 71 -7.97 -10.85 -15.40
C ILE A 71 -8.63 -11.16 -14.04
N PRO A 72 -9.11 -12.39 -13.75
CA PRO A 72 -9.67 -12.71 -12.44
C PRO A 72 -8.68 -12.46 -11.30
N ARG A 73 -7.41 -12.85 -11.48
CA ARG A 73 -6.34 -12.63 -10.49
C ARG A 73 -6.02 -11.14 -10.34
N ALA A 74 -5.99 -10.38 -11.44
CA ALA A 74 -5.75 -8.94 -11.41
C ALA A 74 -6.87 -8.19 -10.68
N LEU A 75 -8.14 -8.56 -10.93
CA LEU A 75 -9.29 -8.02 -10.21
C LEU A 75 -9.25 -8.37 -8.72
N LEU A 76 -8.95 -9.62 -8.36
CA LEU A 76 -8.81 -10.05 -6.97
C LEU A 76 -7.71 -9.26 -6.25
N THR A 77 -6.56 -9.09 -6.91
CA THR A 77 -5.42 -8.34 -6.37
C THR A 77 -5.77 -6.86 -6.21
N THR A 78 -6.38 -6.25 -7.22
CA THR A 78 -6.84 -4.86 -7.18
C THR A 78 -7.87 -4.64 -6.06
N PHE A 79 -8.82 -5.56 -5.90
CA PHE A 79 -9.79 -5.51 -4.80
C PHE A 79 -9.10 -5.60 -3.43
N ALA A 80 -8.13 -6.50 -3.28
CA ALA A 80 -7.35 -6.65 -2.06
C ALA A 80 -6.57 -5.38 -1.71
N LYS A 81 -5.92 -4.73 -2.71
CA LYS A 81 -5.26 -3.43 -2.56
C LYS A 81 -6.22 -2.34 -2.10
N PHE A 82 -7.38 -2.23 -2.75
CA PHE A 82 -8.40 -1.24 -2.41
C PHE A 82 -8.93 -1.43 -0.99
N LEU A 83 -9.27 -2.68 -0.62
CA LEU A 83 -9.79 -2.99 0.70
C LEU A 83 -8.74 -2.74 1.79
N GLY A 84 -7.50 -3.18 1.57
CA GLY A 84 -6.38 -2.93 2.47
C GLY A 84 -6.20 -1.45 2.70
N TYR A 85 -6.10 -0.66 1.63
CA TYR A 85 -5.94 0.79 1.70
C TYR A 85 -7.07 1.49 2.46
N LYS A 86 -8.32 1.14 2.15
CA LYS A 86 -9.48 1.75 2.79
C LYS A 86 -9.54 1.42 4.28
N LEU A 87 -9.32 0.17 4.66
CA LEU A 87 -9.24 -0.23 6.08
C LEU A 87 -8.06 0.44 6.79
N GLY A 88 -6.90 0.52 6.13
CA GLY A 88 -5.72 1.20 6.64
C GLY A 88 -5.98 2.68 6.92
N LYS A 89 -6.73 3.38 6.06
CA LYS A 89 -7.11 4.78 6.31
C LYS A 89 -7.98 4.96 7.56
N HIS A 90 -8.72 3.93 7.95
CA HIS A 90 -9.60 3.93 9.12
C HIS A 90 -9.02 3.13 10.30
N TRP A 91 -7.70 2.90 10.34
CA TRP A 91 -7.06 2.06 11.35
C TRP A 91 -7.36 2.46 12.80
N GLN A 92 -7.64 3.75 13.06
CA GLN A 92 -7.99 4.25 14.39
C GLN A 92 -9.28 3.66 14.94
N SER A 93 -10.21 3.19 14.10
CA SER A 93 -11.43 2.51 14.56
C SER A 93 -11.22 1.02 14.82
N LEU A 94 -10.07 0.45 14.44
CA LEU A 94 -9.77 -0.96 14.59
C LEU A 94 -9.04 -1.24 15.92
N PRO A 95 -9.25 -2.42 16.54
CA PRO A 95 -8.41 -2.89 17.64
C PRO A 95 -6.95 -3.06 17.21
N LEU A 96 -6.00 -2.84 18.12
CA LEU A 96 -4.57 -2.96 17.83
C LEU A 96 -4.16 -4.36 17.35
N SER A 97 -4.80 -5.42 17.87
CA SER A 97 -4.61 -6.79 17.40
C SER A 97 -4.99 -6.95 15.93
N THR A 98 -6.10 -6.36 15.51
CA THR A 98 -6.56 -6.34 14.12
C THR A 98 -5.62 -5.55 13.23
N CYS A 99 -5.18 -4.37 13.66
CA CYS A 99 -4.17 -3.59 12.93
C CYS A 99 -2.89 -4.38 12.72
N ARG A 100 -2.39 -5.02 13.79
CA ARG A 100 -1.22 -5.88 13.71
C ARG A 100 -1.48 -7.07 12.77
N TYR A 101 -2.66 -7.68 12.78
CA TYR A 101 -2.98 -8.80 11.87
C TYR A 101 -3.06 -8.36 10.39
N PHE A 102 -3.63 -7.19 10.10
CA PHE A 102 -3.75 -6.65 8.75
C PHE A 102 -2.47 -6.01 8.22
N SER A 103 -1.54 -5.61 9.08
CA SER A 103 -0.26 -5.02 8.68
C SER A 103 0.70 -6.02 8.05
N MET A 104 1.51 -5.62 7.07
CA MET A 104 2.65 -6.42 6.62
C MET A 104 3.80 -6.27 7.63
N TYR A 105 4.06 -5.05 8.08
CA TYR A 105 5.14 -4.73 9.03
C TYR A 105 4.69 -4.76 10.49
N LYS A 106 4.56 -5.98 11.05
CA LYS A 106 4.04 -6.23 12.40
C LYS A 106 4.74 -5.44 13.51
N SER A 107 6.05 -5.23 13.40
CA SER A 107 6.89 -4.55 14.41
C SER A 107 6.49 -3.10 14.63
N TYR A 108 5.93 -2.43 13.61
CA TYR A 108 5.41 -1.07 13.73
C TYR A 108 4.40 -0.91 14.88
N TRP A 109 3.61 -1.95 15.12
CA TRP A 109 2.52 -1.93 16.11
C TRP A 109 2.96 -2.28 17.54
N ASN A 110 4.20 -2.73 17.74
CA ASN A 110 4.67 -3.14 19.07
C ASN A 110 4.80 -1.94 20.04
N ASN A 111 5.13 -0.76 19.53
CA ASN A 111 5.38 0.44 20.35
C ASN A 111 4.11 1.28 20.60
N ILE A 112 3.01 1.01 19.90
CA ILE A 112 1.76 1.77 20.01
C ILE A 112 0.98 1.42 21.29
N GLN A 113 1.28 0.29 21.94
CA GLN A 113 0.58 -0.15 23.16
C GLN A 113 0.80 0.75 24.40
N TYR A 114 1.83 1.59 24.42
CA TYR A 114 2.16 2.43 25.58
C TYR A 114 1.50 3.82 25.60
N SER A 115 0.78 4.18 24.53
CA SER A 115 0.10 5.47 24.44
C SER A 115 -1.40 5.30 24.65
N SER A 116 -1.94 5.81 25.76
CA SER A 116 -3.39 5.87 26.02
C SER A 116 -4.14 6.70 24.97
N SER A 117 -3.44 7.54 24.21
CA SER A 117 -3.91 8.13 22.96
C SER A 117 -3.36 7.31 21.79
N LYS A 118 -4.19 6.95 20.79
CA LYS A 118 -3.71 6.42 19.49
C LYS A 118 -3.02 7.53 18.68
N GLU A 119 -2.06 8.20 19.29
CA GLU A 119 -1.22 9.22 18.69
C GLU A 119 0.08 8.55 18.25
N ILE A 120 0.35 8.66 16.95
CA ILE A 120 1.65 8.31 16.39
C ILE A 120 2.46 9.60 16.51
N LYS A 121 3.39 9.62 17.46
CA LYS A 121 4.43 10.65 17.53
C LYS A 121 5.43 10.46 16.39
#